data_AF-A0A3A0FLS7-F1
#
_entry.id   AF-A0A3A0FLS7-F1
#
_cell.length_a   1.000
_cell.length_b   1.000
_cell.length_c   1.000
_cell.angle_alpha   90.00
_cell.angle_beta   90.00
_cell.angle_gamma   90.00
#
_symmetry.space_group_name_H-M   'P 1'
#
loop_
_entity.id
_entity.type
_entity.pdbx_description
1 polymer ?
#
loop_
_entity_poly.entity_id
_entity_poly.type
_entity_poly.pdbx_seq_one_letter_code
_entity_poly.pdbx_strand_id
1 'polypeptide(L)'
;FLSFRKSSEDVLGKELVFEDKGDNLEELLCRNSDGSELLRLVRRESSPVNSVQQFYVRRSEARQEAVKCKLDEVAFFKSFRGIHLGMSIKEVTGILGDRYAVKVADDHLVLVYSIVGNQFSSFLNYYSELEYTGRYKFKTGKLIEYSFGFGAIRESL
;
A
#
# COMPACT_ATOMS: atom_id res chain seq x y z
N PHE A 1 8.01 10.04 1.57
CA PHE A 1 8.10 8.60 1.24
C PHE A 1 8.14 7.81 2.55
N LEU A 2 7.06 7.10 2.89
CA LEU A 2 6.87 6.43 4.19
C LEU A 2 7.79 5.20 4.43
N SER A 3 8.75 4.93 3.53
CA SER A 3 9.76 3.89 3.73
C SER A 3 10.99 4.42 4.49
N PHE A 4 11.14 5.74 4.64
CA PHE A 4 12.23 6.35 5.39
C PHE A 4 11.71 6.88 6.71
N ARG A 5 12.32 6.46 7.81
CA ARG A 5 11.94 6.83 9.18
C ARG A 5 11.56 8.30 9.32
N LYS A 6 12.41 9.23 8.89
CA LYS A 6 12.14 10.67 9.01
C LYS A 6 10.85 11.10 8.29
N SER A 7 10.65 10.64 7.05
CA SER A 7 9.43 10.95 6.31
C SER A 7 8.20 10.23 6.86
N SER A 8 8.36 9.08 7.50
CA SER A 8 7.28 8.39 8.20
C SER A 8 6.92 9.12 9.48
N GLU A 9 7.90 9.61 10.24
CA GLU A 9 7.70 10.42 11.43
C GLU A 9 7.07 11.78 11.11
N ASP A 10 7.45 12.41 10.00
CA ASP A 10 6.90 13.69 9.56
C ASP A 10 5.41 13.57 9.17
N VAL A 11 5.00 12.43 8.59
CA VAL A 11 3.63 12.24 8.08
C VAL A 11 2.73 11.52 9.09
N LEU A 12 3.26 10.56 9.83
CA LEU A 12 2.48 9.69 10.72
C LEU A 12 2.72 10.00 12.21
N GLY A 13 3.74 10.77 12.55
CA GLY A 13 4.15 11.06 13.92
C GLY A 13 5.28 10.16 14.42
N LYS A 14 5.92 10.58 15.52
CA LYS A 14 7.11 9.91 16.09
C LYS A 14 6.83 8.57 16.75
N GLU A 15 5.60 8.36 17.23
CA GLU A 15 5.18 7.15 17.93
C GLU A 15 3.99 6.53 17.20
N LEU A 16 4.28 5.54 16.34
CA LEU A 16 3.25 4.75 15.69
C LEU A 16 2.97 3.51 16.51
N VAL A 17 1.75 3.42 17.04
CA VAL A 17 1.26 2.22 17.71
C VAL A 17 0.62 1.32 16.65
N PHE A 18 1.37 0.30 16.24
CA PHE A 18 0.81 -0.78 15.44
C PHE A 18 0.08 -1.77 16.36
N GLU A 19 -1.01 -2.32 15.87
CA GLU A 19 -1.76 -3.38 16.52
C GLU A 19 -1.22 -4.74 16.08
N ASP A 20 -0.89 -5.60 17.03
CA ASP A 20 -0.53 -6.99 16.77
C ASP A 20 -1.73 -7.75 16.17
N LYS A 21 -1.51 -8.39 15.03
CA LYS A 21 -2.49 -9.20 14.29
C LYS A 21 -2.19 -10.69 14.38
N GLY A 22 -1.19 -11.09 15.16
CA GLY A 22 -0.66 -12.46 15.19
C GLY A 22 0.22 -12.76 13.98
N ASP A 23 0.77 -13.98 13.93
CA ASP A 23 1.64 -14.45 12.83
C ASP A 23 2.84 -13.53 12.52
N ASN A 24 3.39 -12.86 13.55
CA ASN A 24 4.46 -11.86 13.44
C ASN A 24 4.10 -10.67 12.53
N LEU A 25 2.81 -10.30 12.46
CA LEU A 25 2.30 -9.17 11.68
C LEU A 25 1.71 -8.11 12.60
N GLU A 26 2.05 -6.86 12.32
CA GLU A 26 1.49 -5.71 13.00
C GLU A 26 0.89 -4.74 11.97
N GLU A 27 -0.26 -4.14 12.30
CA GLU A 27 -0.97 -3.23 11.40
C GLU A 27 -1.26 -1.87 12.02
N LEU A 28 -1.30 -0.84 11.17
CA LEU A 28 -1.78 0.48 11.54
C LEU A 28 -2.80 0.95 10.50
N LEU A 29 -4.01 1.27 10.96
CA LEU A 29 -5.10 1.82 10.16
C LEU A 29 -5.23 3.34 10.38
N CYS A 30 -5.17 4.08 9.29
CA CYS A 30 -5.28 5.54 9.28
C CYS A 30 -6.28 6.02 8.23
N ARG A 31 -6.95 7.13 8.51
CA ARG A 31 -7.81 7.83 7.53
C ARG A 31 -7.15 9.10 7.02
N ASN A 32 -7.50 9.47 5.79
CA ASN A 32 -7.20 10.80 5.25
C ASN A 32 -8.08 11.88 5.93
N SER A 33 -7.89 13.14 5.56
CA SER A 33 -8.47 14.30 6.25
C SER A 33 -10.00 14.36 6.23
N ASP A 34 -10.63 13.93 5.13
CA ASP A 34 -12.08 13.84 4.98
C ASP A 34 -12.67 12.47 5.39
N GLY A 35 -11.81 11.51 5.74
CA GLY A 35 -12.20 10.17 6.16
C GLY A 35 -12.72 9.26 5.04
N SER A 36 -12.62 9.68 3.77
CA SER A 36 -13.10 8.92 2.60
C SER A 36 -12.14 7.82 2.14
N GLU A 37 -10.88 7.85 2.57
CA GLU A 37 -9.87 6.85 2.25
C GLU A 37 -9.25 6.25 3.51
N LEU A 38 -8.93 4.96 3.43
CA LEU A 38 -8.24 4.20 4.46
C LEU A 38 -6.85 3.82 3.96
N LEU A 39 -5.85 4.05 4.80
CA LEU A 39 -4.49 3.56 4.65
C LEU A 39 -4.24 2.49 5.72
N ARG A 40 -3.94 1.27 5.28
CA ARG A 40 -3.40 0.21 6.12
C ARG A 40 -1.91 0.07 5.88
N LEU A 41 -1.14 0.20 6.94
CA LEU A 41 0.29 -0.04 6.99
C LEU A 41 0.52 -1.39 7.65
N VAL A 42 1.30 -2.25 7.02
CA VAL A 42 1.65 -3.56 7.57
C VAL A 42 3.16 -3.66 7.71
N ARG A 43 3.61 -4.14 8.86
CA ARG A 43 5.00 -4.51 9.13
C ARG A 43 5.07 -5.88 9.77
N ARG A 44 6.25 -6.48 9.77
CA ARG A 44 6.53 -7.68 10.56
C ARG A 44 7.19 -7.30 11.87
N GLU A 45 6.96 -8.09 12.92
CA GLU A 45 7.55 -7.87 14.24
C GLU A 45 9.09 -7.83 14.20
N SER A 46 9.71 -8.62 13.32
CA SER A 46 11.17 -8.65 13.13
C SER A 46 11.73 -7.50 12.29
N SER A 47 10.89 -6.59 11.79
CA SER A 47 11.35 -5.47 10.98
C SER A 47 11.98 -4.39 11.84
N PRO A 48 12.96 -3.62 11.33
CA PRO A 48 13.45 -2.43 12.02
C PRO A 48 12.31 -1.52 12.46
N VAL A 49 12.45 -0.88 13.63
CA VAL A 49 11.47 0.08 14.15
C VAL A 49 11.13 1.13 13.07
N ASN A 50 9.83 1.35 12.84
CA ASN A 50 9.28 2.26 11.83
C ASN A 50 9.54 1.87 10.36
N SER A 51 9.92 0.63 10.07
CA SER A 51 9.90 0.10 8.70
C SER A 51 8.50 -0.45 8.37
N VAL A 52 7.86 0.15 7.37
CA VAL A 52 6.60 -0.35 6.81
C VAL A 52 6.93 -1.18 5.58
N GLN A 53 6.45 -2.43 5.56
CA GLN A 53 6.70 -3.34 4.45
C GLN A 53 5.65 -3.21 3.37
N GLN A 54 4.38 -3.04 3.76
CA GLN A 54 3.26 -3.04 2.83
C GLN A 54 2.27 -1.93 3.14
N PHE A 55 1.71 -1.39 2.07
CA PHE A 55 0.73 -0.32 2.07
C PHE A 55 -0.50 -0.82 1.36
N TYR A 56 -1.67 -0.56 1.92
CA TYR A 56 -2.96 -0.82 1.28
C TYR A 56 -3.80 0.43 1.39
N VAL A 57 -4.40 0.81 0.27
CA VAL A 57 -5.25 1.99 0.17
C VAL A 57 -6.55 1.60 -0.49
N ARG A 58 -7.66 1.96 0.14
CA ARG A 58 -9.01 1.79 -0.40
C ARG A 58 -9.95 2.87 0.09
N ARG A 59 -11.17 2.89 -0.46
CA ARG A 59 -12.24 3.70 0.11
C ARG A 59 -12.58 3.22 1.52
N SER A 60 -12.81 4.19 2.39
CA SER A 60 -13.30 3.99 3.75
C SER A 60 -14.78 3.66 3.69
N GLU A 61 -15.19 2.54 4.28
CA GLU A 61 -16.61 2.23 4.46
C GLU A 61 -17.05 2.91 5.76
N ALA A 62 -17.74 4.04 5.62
CA ALA A 62 -18.05 4.94 6.71
C ALA A 62 -18.90 4.26 7.80
N ARG A 63 -18.24 3.67 8.82
CA ARG A 63 -18.60 3.56 10.25
C ARG A 63 -18.02 2.34 10.97
N GLN A 64 -17.46 1.34 10.29
CA GLN A 64 -17.13 0.06 10.94
C GLN A 64 -15.66 -0.14 11.31
N GLU A 65 -14.76 0.70 10.82
CA GLU A 65 -13.33 0.45 10.97
C GLU A 65 -12.74 1.26 12.12
N ALA A 66 -12.23 0.55 13.13
CA ALA A 66 -11.48 1.12 14.23
C ALA A 66 -10.12 1.62 13.73
N VAL A 67 -10.06 2.91 13.39
CA VAL A 67 -8.83 3.57 12.94
C VAL A 67 -8.05 4.09 14.14
N LYS A 68 -6.73 3.96 14.09
CA LYS A 68 -5.84 4.45 15.15
C LYS A 68 -5.38 5.88 14.91
N CYS A 69 -5.43 6.35 13.66
CA CYS A 69 -4.98 7.69 13.32
C CYS A 69 -5.83 8.36 12.23
N LYS A 70 -5.83 9.69 12.25
CA LYS A 70 -6.39 10.54 11.21
C LYS A 70 -5.30 11.50 10.75
N LEU A 71 -5.10 11.59 9.44
CA LEU A 71 -4.05 12.38 8.81
C LEU A 71 -4.68 13.65 8.25
N ASP A 72 -4.81 14.68 9.10
CA ASP A 72 -5.58 15.89 8.80
C ASP A 72 -5.03 16.72 7.63
N GLU A 73 -3.74 16.60 7.32
CA GLU A 73 -3.09 17.29 6.20
C GLU A 73 -3.10 16.48 4.89
N VAL A 74 -3.60 15.24 4.92
CA VAL A 74 -3.61 14.35 3.75
C VAL A 74 -4.99 14.35 3.11
N ALA A 75 -5.13 15.03 1.97
CA ALA A 75 -6.40 15.05 1.23
C ALA A 75 -6.74 13.69 0.59
N PHE A 76 -5.75 13.02 0.01
CA PHE A 76 -5.88 11.69 -0.59
C PHE A 76 -4.53 10.97 -0.55
N PHE A 77 -4.56 9.64 -0.47
CA PHE A 77 -3.37 8.83 -0.52
C PHE A 77 -2.90 8.66 -1.96
N LYS A 78 -1.58 8.80 -2.14
CA LYS A 78 -0.94 8.71 -3.44
C LYS A 78 0.38 7.94 -3.29
N SER A 79 0.61 6.96 -4.18
CA SER A 79 1.89 6.27 -4.25
C SER A 79 3.00 7.21 -4.72
N PHE A 80 4.26 6.83 -4.54
CA PHE A 80 5.39 7.64 -5.03
C PHE A 80 5.33 7.89 -6.55
N ARG A 81 4.87 6.91 -7.33
CA ARG A 81 4.72 7.05 -8.79
C ARG A 81 3.44 7.80 -9.19
N GLY A 82 2.69 8.25 -8.20
CA GLY A 82 1.52 9.08 -8.36
C GLY A 82 0.19 8.35 -8.51
N ILE A 83 0.14 7.06 -8.20
CA ILE A 83 -1.09 6.27 -8.29
C ILE A 83 -1.99 6.58 -7.09
N HIS A 84 -3.27 6.87 -7.34
CA HIS A 84 -4.28 7.14 -6.30
C HIS A 84 -5.65 6.57 -6.72
N LEU A 85 -6.59 6.48 -5.78
CA LEU A 85 -7.94 5.99 -6.06
C LEU A 85 -8.66 6.84 -7.12
N GLY A 86 -9.52 6.20 -7.90
CA GLY A 86 -10.29 6.84 -8.97
C GLY A 86 -9.57 7.00 -10.32
N MET A 87 -8.28 6.66 -10.40
CA MET A 87 -7.58 6.59 -11.69
C MET A 87 -8.18 5.51 -12.59
N SER A 88 -8.23 5.78 -13.89
CA SER A 88 -8.60 4.80 -14.90
C SER A 88 -7.51 3.75 -15.11
N ILE A 89 -7.88 2.62 -15.73
CA ILE A 89 -6.93 1.58 -16.14
C ILE A 89 -5.80 2.19 -16.99
N LYS A 90 -6.14 3.05 -17.97
CA LYS A 90 -5.15 3.69 -18.87
C LYS A 90 -4.15 4.58 -18.12
N GLU A 91 -4.62 5.33 -17.13
CA GLU A 91 -3.73 6.19 -16.32
C GLU A 91 -2.77 5.35 -15.47
N VAL A 92 -3.25 4.26 -14.88
CA VAL A 92 -2.41 3.35 -14.08
C VAL A 92 -1.40 2.60 -14.97
N THR A 93 -1.84 2.03 -16.09
CA THR A 93 -0.93 1.33 -17.00
C THR A 93 0.10 2.27 -17.64
N GLY A 94 -0.26 3.53 -17.91
CA GLY A 94 0.69 4.56 -18.33
C GLY A 94 1.82 4.82 -17.32
N ILE A 95 1.54 4.69 -16.02
CA ILE A 95 2.56 4.79 -14.96
C ILE A 95 3.38 3.50 -14.85
N LEU A 96 2.72 2.33 -14.93
CA LEU A 96 3.38 1.04 -14.78
C LEU A 96 4.26 0.67 -15.98
N GLY A 97 3.94 1.16 -17.19
CA GLY A 97 4.51 0.66 -18.44
C GLY A 97 4.07 -0.78 -18.71
N ASP A 98 4.88 -1.55 -19.45
CA ASP A 98 4.48 -2.89 -19.92
C ASP A 98 4.70 -4.02 -18.91
N ARG A 99 5.05 -3.69 -17.66
CA ARG A 99 5.50 -4.67 -16.64
C ARG A 99 4.40 -5.03 -15.65
N TYR A 100 3.26 -5.52 -16.13
CA TYR A 100 2.20 -6.00 -15.26
C TYR A 100 1.49 -7.23 -15.85
N ALA A 101 0.97 -8.08 -14.97
CA ALA A 101 0.02 -9.13 -15.32
C ALA A 101 -1.40 -8.62 -15.09
N VAL A 102 -2.34 -9.06 -15.94
CA VAL A 102 -3.78 -8.83 -15.74
C VAL A 102 -4.40 -10.10 -15.15
N LYS A 103 -5.19 -9.94 -14.11
CA LYS A 103 -6.01 -10.99 -13.50
C LYS A 103 -7.46 -10.50 -13.42
N VAL A 104 -8.41 -11.43 -13.47
CA VAL A 104 -9.82 -11.16 -13.19
C VAL A 104 -10.20 -11.97 -11.96
N ALA A 105 -10.75 -11.30 -10.95
CA ALA A 105 -11.18 -11.91 -9.69
C ALA A 105 -12.47 -11.22 -9.20
N ASP A 106 -13.50 -12.00 -8.88
CA ASP A 106 -14.78 -11.53 -8.33
C ASP A 106 -15.41 -10.36 -9.09
N ASP A 107 -15.43 -10.43 -10.43
CA ASP A 107 -15.94 -9.33 -11.30
C ASP A 107 -15.12 -8.03 -11.23
N HIS A 108 -13.88 -8.12 -10.76
CA HIS A 108 -12.92 -7.03 -10.75
C HIS A 108 -11.73 -7.34 -11.67
N LEU A 109 -11.26 -6.32 -12.38
CA LEU A 109 -9.97 -6.37 -13.07
C LEU A 109 -8.88 -6.02 -12.07
N VAL A 110 -7.82 -6.83 -12.04
CA VAL A 110 -6.67 -6.64 -11.14
C VAL A 110 -5.40 -6.60 -11.96
N LEU A 111 -4.64 -5.51 -11.85
CA LEU A 111 -3.28 -5.44 -12.38
C LEU A 111 -2.30 -5.84 -11.27
N VAL A 112 -1.33 -6.68 -11.61
CA VAL A 112 -0.26 -7.12 -10.70
C VAL A 112 1.08 -6.75 -11.30
N TYR A 113 1.77 -5.81 -10.66
CA TYR A 113 3.16 -5.47 -10.92
C TYR A 113 4.03 -6.28 -9.96
N SER A 114 5.08 -6.95 -10.43
CA SER A 114 6.01 -7.65 -9.55
C SER A 114 7.43 -7.54 -10.07
N ILE A 115 8.37 -7.37 -9.14
CA ILE A 115 9.81 -7.49 -9.37
C ILE A 115 10.26 -8.66 -8.50
N VAL A 116 10.80 -9.71 -9.12
CA VAL A 116 11.28 -10.92 -8.43
C VAL A 116 12.76 -11.11 -8.70
N GLY A 117 13.52 -11.43 -7.66
CA GLY A 117 14.95 -11.73 -7.75
C GLY A 117 15.81 -10.47 -7.60
N ASN A 118 16.44 -10.33 -6.44
CA ASN A 118 17.26 -9.17 -6.10
C ASN A 118 18.47 -8.99 -7.05
N GLN A 119 19.08 -10.07 -7.51
CA GLN A 119 20.26 -10.08 -8.38
C GLN A 119 20.09 -9.33 -9.72
N PHE A 120 18.85 -9.05 -10.13
CA PHE A 120 18.54 -8.35 -11.39
C PHE A 120 17.88 -6.97 -11.18
N SER A 121 17.74 -6.52 -9.93
CA SER A 121 17.07 -5.26 -9.61
C SER A 121 17.87 -4.44 -8.60
N SER A 122 18.43 -3.32 -9.07
CA SER A 122 19.10 -2.35 -8.19
C SER A 122 18.18 -1.81 -7.10
N PHE A 123 16.87 -1.71 -7.39
CA PHE A 123 15.85 -1.33 -6.41
C PHE A 123 15.75 -2.38 -5.30
N LEU A 124 15.61 -3.66 -5.63
CA LEU A 124 15.51 -4.73 -4.64
C LEU A 124 16.80 -4.88 -3.82
N ASN A 125 17.96 -4.74 -4.46
CA ASN A 125 19.25 -4.75 -3.76
C ASN A 125 19.40 -3.60 -2.77
N TYR A 126 18.95 -2.39 -3.13
CA TYR A 126 19.00 -1.24 -2.23
C TYR A 126 18.20 -1.47 -0.95
N TYR A 127 17.04 -2.11 -1.06
CA TYR A 127 16.20 -2.42 0.10
C TYR A 127 16.54 -3.78 0.76
N SER A 128 17.48 -4.55 0.21
CA SER A 128 17.81 -5.93 0.66
C SER A 128 16.60 -6.88 0.66
N GLU A 129 15.74 -6.74 -0.36
CA GLU A 129 14.47 -7.47 -0.47
C GLU A 129 14.47 -8.41 -1.68
N LEU A 130 13.75 -9.53 -1.61
CA LEU A 130 13.71 -10.53 -2.70
C LEU A 130 12.59 -10.27 -3.72
N GLU A 131 11.54 -9.59 -3.28
CA GLU A 131 10.34 -9.36 -4.07
C GLU A 131 9.72 -8.00 -3.70
N TYR A 132 9.25 -7.29 -4.71
CA TYR A 132 8.35 -6.16 -4.55
C TYR A 132 7.13 -6.37 -5.44
N THR A 133 5.94 -6.26 -4.85
CA THR A 133 4.69 -6.47 -5.57
C THR A 133 3.78 -5.25 -5.39
N GLY A 134 3.04 -4.92 -6.44
CA GLY A 134 2.00 -3.92 -6.47
C GLY A 134 0.73 -4.51 -7.06
N ARG A 135 -0.41 -4.29 -6.42
CA ARG A 135 -1.72 -4.79 -6.86
C ARG A 135 -2.66 -3.61 -7.01
N TYR A 136 -3.43 -3.59 -8.10
CA TYR A 136 -4.34 -2.49 -8.45
C TYR A 136 -5.68 -3.08 -8.87
N LYS A 137 -6.71 -2.92 -8.03
CA LYS A 137 -8.05 -3.49 -8.24
C LYS A 137 -8.99 -2.43 -8.81
N PHE A 138 -9.66 -2.77 -9.89
CA PHE A 138 -10.55 -1.88 -10.63
C PHE A 138 -11.98 -2.41 -10.59
N LYS A 139 -12.92 -1.47 -10.43
CA LYS A 139 -14.37 -1.68 -10.60
C LYS A 139 -14.88 -0.61 -11.54
N THR A 140 -15.74 -0.97 -12.50
CA THR A 140 -16.30 -0.05 -13.50
C THR A 140 -15.25 0.86 -14.17
N GLY A 141 -14.06 0.32 -14.43
CA GLY A 141 -12.94 1.01 -15.08
C GLY A 141 -12.15 1.99 -14.19
N LYS A 142 -12.46 2.06 -12.88
CA LYS A 142 -11.83 2.96 -11.91
C LYS A 142 -11.11 2.18 -10.82
N LEU A 143 -9.94 2.68 -10.41
CA LEU A 143 -9.14 2.11 -9.32
C LEU A 143 -9.89 2.30 -8.00
N ILE A 144 -10.25 1.20 -7.34
CA ILE A 144 -10.99 1.21 -6.07
C ILE A 144 -10.12 0.80 -4.88
N GLU A 145 -9.03 0.10 -5.13
CA GLU A 145 -8.07 -0.34 -4.14
C GLU A 145 -6.70 -0.51 -4.80
N TYR A 146 -5.64 -0.16 -4.09
CA TYR A 146 -4.29 -0.55 -4.47
C TYR A 146 -3.46 -0.90 -3.25
N SER A 147 -2.51 -1.80 -3.45
CA SER A 147 -1.51 -2.13 -2.45
C SER A 147 -0.15 -2.28 -3.09
N PHE A 148 0.89 -2.06 -2.30
CA PHE A 148 2.25 -2.32 -2.72
C PHE A 148 3.17 -2.54 -1.53
N GLY A 149 4.25 -3.27 -1.73
CA GLY A 149 5.20 -3.52 -0.67
C GLY A 149 6.16 -4.65 -0.98
N PHE A 150 6.98 -4.95 0.01
CA PHE A 150 7.93 -6.06 -0.03
C PHE A 150 7.30 -7.37 0.45
N GLY A 151 7.75 -8.48 -0.16
CA GLY A 151 7.25 -9.83 0.07
C GLY A 151 5.84 -10.07 -0.48
N ALA A 152 5.31 -11.27 -0.24
CA ALA A 152 3.99 -11.66 -0.69
C ALA A 152 2.90 -10.78 -0.05
N ILE A 153 2.15 -10.05 -0.89
CA ILE A 153 0.94 -9.32 -0.48
C ILE A 153 -0.14 -10.36 -0.20
N ARG A 154 -0.50 -10.55 1.07
CA ARG A 154 -1.61 -11.42 1.46
C ARG A 154 -2.92 -10.68 1.29
N GLU A 155 -3.91 -11.35 0.72
CA GLU A 155 -5.27 -10.81 0.64
C GLU A 155 -5.79 -10.57 2.07
N SER A 156 -6.38 -9.41 2.32
CA SER A 156 -7.28 -9.29 3.46
C SER A 156 -8.51 -10.14 3.15
N LEU A 157 -8.72 -11.19 3.96
CA LEU A 157 -10.00 -11.89 4.05
C LEU A 157 -11.12 -10.93 4.43
#